data_AF-W9NTD8-F1
#
_entry.id   AF-W9NTD8-F1
#
_cell.length_a   1.000
_cell.length_b   1.000
_cell.length_c   1.000
_cell.angle_alpha   90.00
_cell.angle_beta   90.00
_cell.angle_gamma   90.00
#
_symmetry.space_group_name_H-M   'P 1'
#
loop_
_entity.id
_entity.type
_entity.pdbx_description
1 polymer ?
#
loop_
_entity_poly.entity_id
_entity_poly.type
_entity_poly.pdbx_seq_one_letter_code
_entity_poly.pdbx_strand_id
1 'polypeptide(L)'
;MVLGLDILSPQITFPNLHTLVLSHVPMTTTLIQTIDFEVLRSLTIMSCPHWYIFVLAVEWRQVPVKLKKLEIQESWPQVGTATDVEHSDPTEILLDYFQGLEEFYLDQAGAVVSKYTWESLCHHSSTLKRFVNHSRFYDEELEDWTDLPDMMISERDKEGYRDDPTSSPLYPLNLDFIELSCEPINLLGVLNPFSRKDCLRIVHIRQSRKNMEYTSRSWGIMVIIDDEPVDETPAVDEGENPSNEYLEPMFWAFVEWAFSYKGIKSLEYILFGDYGRPEQMSRGNLLICREGYGSEDFRIIRESCPAPKWDYVKKE
;
A
#
# COMPACT_ATOMS: atom_id res chain seq x y z
N MET A 1 -13.71 25.68 6.75
CA MET A 1 -13.48 26.52 5.55
C MET A 1 -11.98 26.53 5.29
N VAL A 2 -11.49 25.82 4.26
CA VAL A 2 -10.05 25.50 4.08
C VAL A 2 -9.22 26.73 3.73
N LEU A 3 -9.80 27.70 3.02
CA LEU A 3 -9.10 28.89 2.52
C LEU A 3 -9.70 30.21 3.02
N GLY A 4 -10.63 30.17 3.97
CA GLY A 4 -11.37 31.38 4.39
C GLY A 4 -12.26 31.98 3.29
N LEU A 5 -12.47 31.25 2.18
CA LEU A 5 -13.27 31.69 1.05
C LEU A 5 -14.74 31.31 1.26
N ASP A 6 -15.59 32.33 1.24
CA ASP A 6 -17.04 32.21 1.16
C ASP A 6 -17.55 32.62 -0.23
N ILE A 7 -18.87 32.57 -0.41
CA ILE A 7 -19.55 32.90 -1.68
C ILE A 7 -19.33 34.39 -2.07
N LEU A 8 -18.92 35.23 -1.12
CA LEU A 8 -18.68 36.66 -1.30
C LEU A 8 -17.20 36.98 -1.58
N SER A 9 -16.31 36.01 -1.40
CA SER A 9 -14.89 36.16 -1.62
C SER A 9 -14.59 36.27 -3.12
N PRO A 10 -13.64 37.12 -3.54
CA PRO A 10 -13.19 37.14 -4.93
C PRO A 10 -12.72 35.74 -5.32
N GLN A 11 -13.01 35.32 -6.56
CA GLN A 11 -12.64 34.00 -7.04
C GLN A 11 -11.11 33.90 -7.15
N ILE A 12 -10.48 33.44 -6.07
CA ILE A 12 -9.04 33.19 -6.03
C ILE A 12 -8.80 31.86 -6.74
N THR A 13 -8.04 31.90 -7.82
CA THR A 13 -7.57 30.71 -8.53
C THR A 13 -6.09 30.51 -8.27
N PHE A 14 -5.67 29.26 -8.16
CA PHE A 14 -4.26 28.88 -8.05
C PHE A 14 -3.79 28.16 -9.31
N PRO A 15 -3.58 28.88 -10.44
CA PRO A 15 -3.38 28.26 -11.76
C PRO A 15 -2.03 27.55 -11.93
N ASN A 16 -1.09 27.70 -10.99
CA ASN A 16 0.23 27.04 -11.03
C ASN A 16 0.41 26.05 -9.86
N LEU A 17 -0.68 25.65 -9.21
CA LEU A 17 -0.63 24.71 -8.10
C LEU A 17 -0.50 23.28 -8.65
N HIS A 18 0.70 22.72 -8.58
CA HIS A 18 0.97 21.35 -9.04
C HIS A 18 0.80 20.29 -7.96
N THR A 19 0.95 20.66 -6.69
CA THR A 19 0.84 19.75 -5.55
C THR A 19 -0.08 20.34 -4.51
N LEU A 20 -1.05 19.55 -4.06
CA LEU A 20 -1.96 19.90 -2.99
C LEU A 20 -2.02 18.77 -1.97
N VAL A 21 -1.78 19.13 -0.71
CA VAL A 21 -1.90 18.22 0.43
C VAL A 21 -2.94 18.81 1.38
N LEU A 22 -3.99 18.04 1.66
CA LEU A 22 -5.06 18.39 2.58
C LEU A 22 -5.07 17.36 3.71
N SER A 23 -5.08 17.83 4.95
CA SER A 23 -5.12 16.97 6.13
C SER A 23 -6.13 17.50 7.14
N HIS A 24 -7.10 16.67 7.53
CA HIS A 24 -8.14 17.00 8.51
C HIS A 24 -8.98 18.24 8.16
N VAL A 25 -9.06 18.62 6.88
CA VAL A 25 -9.86 19.75 6.43
C VAL A 25 -11.04 19.29 5.59
N PRO A 26 -12.28 19.78 5.85
CA PRO A 26 -13.43 19.40 5.05
C PRO A 26 -13.26 19.78 3.57
N MET A 27 -13.45 18.81 2.68
CA MET A 27 -13.41 19.05 1.23
C MET A 27 -14.81 19.45 0.73
N THR A 28 -15.00 20.75 0.54
CA THR A 28 -16.27 21.32 0.04
C THR A 28 -16.22 21.55 -1.47
N THR A 29 -17.39 21.64 -2.11
CA THR A 29 -17.51 21.90 -3.56
C THR A 29 -16.89 23.23 -4.01
N THR A 30 -16.66 24.17 -3.09
CA THR A 30 -15.93 25.41 -3.36
C THR A 30 -14.46 25.19 -3.71
N LEU A 31 -13.81 24.13 -3.22
CA LEU A 31 -12.42 23.82 -3.57
C LEU A 31 -12.25 23.60 -5.08
N ILE A 32 -13.24 22.95 -5.71
CA ILE A 32 -13.28 22.70 -7.16
C ILE A 32 -13.25 24.01 -7.96
N GLN A 33 -13.79 25.09 -7.41
CA GLN A 33 -13.81 26.39 -8.09
C GLN A 33 -12.52 27.19 -7.93
N THR A 34 -11.66 26.80 -6.98
CA THR A 34 -10.43 27.52 -6.61
C THR A 34 -9.16 26.87 -7.17
N ILE A 35 -9.21 25.56 -7.41
CA ILE A 35 -8.07 24.77 -7.86
C ILE A 35 -8.27 24.39 -9.33
N ASP A 36 -7.21 24.59 -10.11
CA ASP A 36 -7.15 24.11 -11.48
C ASP A 36 -6.62 22.66 -11.50
N PHE A 37 -7.54 21.70 -11.62
CA PHE A 37 -7.23 20.26 -11.65
C PHE A 37 -6.61 19.80 -12.98
N GLU A 38 -6.58 20.66 -14.00
CA GLU A 38 -5.86 20.37 -15.24
C GLU A 38 -4.34 20.56 -15.06
N VAL A 39 -3.96 21.48 -14.17
CA VAL A 39 -2.56 21.78 -13.83
C VAL A 39 -2.07 20.97 -12.63
N LEU A 40 -2.96 20.61 -11.71
CA LEU A 40 -2.65 19.79 -10.54
C LEU A 40 -2.11 18.41 -10.98
N ARG A 41 -0.98 18.01 -10.39
CA ARG A 41 -0.29 16.74 -10.67
C ARG A 41 -0.27 15.81 -9.46
N SER A 42 -0.31 16.33 -8.25
CA SER A 42 -0.31 15.54 -7.03
C SER A 42 -1.41 16.02 -6.08
N LEU A 43 -2.24 15.09 -5.63
CA LEU A 43 -3.27 15.33 -4.63
C LEU A 43 -3.14 14.31 -3.49
N THR A 44 -2.98 14.81 -2.27
CA THR A 44 -3.02 14.00 -1.05
C THR A 44 -4.21 14.45 -0.20
N ILE A 45 -5.07 13.49 0.15
CA ILE A 45 -6.27 13.67 0.97
C ILE A 45 -6.08 12.81 2.22
N MET A 46 -5.84 13.44 3.36
CA MET A 46 -5.64 12.74 4.63
C MET A 46 -6.73 13.07 5.62
N SER A 47 -7.56 12.09 5.95
CA SER A 47 -8.61 12.23 6.96
C SER A 47 -9.50 13.47 6.76
N CYS A 48 -9.80 13.79 5.50
CA CYS A 48 -10.60 14.96 5.12
C CYS A 48 -12.10 14.62 5.12
N PRO A 49 -12.91 15.26 5.99
CA PRO A 49 -14.35 15.07 5.95
C PRO A 49 -14.95 15.51 4.61
N HIS A 50 -16.00 14.83 4.17
CA HIS A 50 -16.77 15.12 2.96
C HIS A 50 -16.00 15.01 1.63
N TRP A 51 -14.83 14.34 1.61
CA TRP A 51 -14.07 14.14 0.38
C TRP A 51 -14.87 13.41 -0.73
N TYR A 52 -15.81 12.53 -0.36
CA TYR A 52 -16.73 11.90 -1.31
C TYR A 52 -17.64 12.91 -2.03
N ILE A 53 -18.10 13.97 -1.34
CA ILE A 53 -18.89 15.05 -1.98
C ILE A 53 -18.04 15.78 -3.01
N PHE A 54 -16.75 15.95 -2.73
CA PHE A 54 -15.81 16.52 -3.67
C PHE A 54 -15.68 15.63 -4.93
N VAL A 55 -15.54 14.32 -4.80
CA VAL A 55 -15.48 13.39 -5.94
C VAL A 55 -16.74 13.50 -6.79
N LEU A 56 -17.92 13.40 -6.18
CA LEU A 56 -19.20 13.51 -6.90
C LEU A 56 -19.33 14.85 -7.63
N ALA A 57 -18.81 15.93 -7.05
CA ALA A 57 -18.84 17.24 -7.68
C ALA A 57 -17.81 17.40 -8.81
N VAL A 58 -16.66 16.72 -8.76
CA VAL A 58 -15.70 16.63 -9.87
C VAL A 58 -16.36 15.96 -11.08
N GLU A 59 -17.01 14.82 -10.84
CA GLU A 59 -17.73 14.07 -11.87
C GLU A 59 -18.90 14.89 -12.43
N TRP A 60 -19.80 15.39 -11.58
CA TRP A 60 -20.99 16.14 -12.00
C TRP A 60 -20.65 17.40 -12.80
N ARG A 61 -19.59 18.12 -12.42
CA ARG A 61 -19.15 19.35 -13.09
C ARG A 61 -18.24 19.09 -14.28
N GLN A 62 -17.90 17.82 -14.55
CA GLN A 62 -17.00 17.41 -15.62
C GLN A 62 -15.64 18.14 -15.56
N VAL A 63 -15.07 18.21 -14.35
CA VAL A 63 -13.82 18.92 -14.09
C VAL A 63 -12.65 18.15 -14.70
N PRO A 64 -11.84 18.73 -15.60
CA PRO A 64 -10.70 18.01 -16.15
C PRO A 64 -9.67 17.70 -15.06
N VAL A 65 -9.31 16.42 -14.92
CA VAL A 65 -8.32 15.94 -13.95
C VAL A 65 -7.12 15.35 -14.68
N LYS A 66 -5.91 15.80 -14.34
CA LYS A 66 -4.64 15.32 -14.92
C LYS A 66 -3.60 14.97 -13.84
N LEU A 67 -4.06 14.28 -12.79
CA LEU A 67 -3.21 13.83 -11.70
C LEU A 67 -2.24 12.74 -12.15
N LYS A 68 -1.04 12.80 -11.58
CA LYS A 68 0.02 11.79 -11.68
C LYS A 68 0.19 11.03 -10.38
N LYS A 69 -0.02 11.70 -9.25
CA LYS A 69 -0.04 11.11 -7.91
C LYS A 69 -1.36 11.39 -7.21
N LEU A 70 -1.93 10.34 -6.64
CA LEU A 70 -3.10 10.41 -5.78
C LEU A 70 -2.84 9.61 -4.51
N GLU A 71 -3.03 10.24 -3.36
CA GLU A 71 -2.95 9.62 -2.05
C GLU A 71 -4.24 9.88 -1.29
N ILE A 72 -4.88 8.80 -0.85
CA ILE A 72 -6.11 8.84 -0.07
C ILE A 72 -5.83 8.06 1.20
N GLN A 73 -5.82 8.77 2.32
CA GLN A 73 -5.90 8.19 3.63
C GLN A 73 -7.30 8.43 4.15
N GLU A 74 -8.11 7.38 4.04
CA GLU A 74 -9.50 7.39 4.43
C GLU A 74 -9.63 7.51 5.95
N SER A 75 -10.69 8.19 6.36
CA SER A 75 -11.05 8.29 7.77
C SER A 75 -12.55 8.08 8.00
N TRP A 76 -13.29 7.40 7.11
CA TRP A 76 -14.75 7.39 7.23
C TRP A 76 -15.52 6.15 6.70
N PRO A 77 -16.68 5.76 7.32
CA PRO A 77 -17.29 6.30 8.53
C PRO A 77 -17.30 5.40 9.76
N GLN A 78 -17.44 6.10 10.90
CA GLN A 78 -17.87 5.58 12.19
C GLN A 78 -19.00 4.56 12.01
N VAL A 79 -18.87 3.45 12.74
CA VAL A 79 -19.90 2.42 12.94
C VAL A 79 -21.28 3.09 13.09
N GLY A 80 -22.18 2.85 12.14
CA GLY A 80 -23.59 3.23 12.28
C GLY A 80 -24.27 3.92 11.08
N THR A 81 -23.55 4.37 10.05
CA THR A 81 -24.17 4.86 8.82
C THR A 81 -23.98 3.88 7.67
N ALA A 82 -24.53 2.68 7.83
CA ALA A 82 -24.92 1.86 6.70
C ALA A 82 -26.11 2.55 6.02
N THR A 83 -25.86 3.63 5.28
CA THR A 83 -26.84 4.24 4.39
C THR A 83 -26.56 3.73 2.98
N ASP A 84 -27.43 2.80 2.56
CA ASP A 84 -27.83 2.47 1.21
C ASP A 84 -26.76 2.42 0.10
N VAL A 85 -26.58 1.18 -0.36
CA VAL A 85 -25.74 0.65 -1.44
C VAL A 85 -26.22 1.14 -2.83
N GLU A 86 -26.38 2.44 -3.03
CA GLU A 86 -26.76 3.00 -4.35
C GLU A 86 -25.62 3.73 -5.07
N HIS A 87 -24.51 4.04 -4.41
CA HIS A 87 -23.38 4.71 -5.03
C HIS A 87 -22.11 3.87 -4.92
N SER A 88 -21.40 3.71 -6.04
CA SER A 88 -20.05 3.12 -6.10
C SER A 88 -19.10 3.83 -5.13
N ASP A 89 -18.07 3.13 -4.68
CA ASP A 89 -17.07 3.69 -3.78
C ASP A 89 -16.48 4.99 -4.37
N PRO A 90 -16.38 6.10 -3.60
CA PRO A 90 -15.86 7.36 -4.13
C PRO A 90 -14.42 7.27 -4.63
N THR A 91 -13.61 6.33 -4.13
CA THR A 91 -12.28 6.04 -4.66
C THR A 91 -12.38 5.44 -6.06
N GLU A 92 -13.25 4.44 -6.26
CA GLU A 92 -13.51 3.82 -7.57
C GLU A 92 -13.98 4.86 -8.59
N ILE A 93 -14.98 5.69 -8.22
CA ILE A 93 -15.50 6.76 -9.08
C ILE A 93 -14.37 7.68 -9.52
N LEU A 94 -13.51 8.11 -8.60
CA LEU A 94 -12.42 9.03 -8.91
C LEU A 94 -11.37 8.39 -9.83
N LEU A 95 -11.01 7.13 -9.61
CA LEU A 95 -10.02 6.41 -10.42
C LEU A 95 -10.53 6.18 -11.86
N ASP A 96 -11.81 5.82 -12.01
CA ASP A 96 -12.41 5.61 -13.33
C ASP A 96 -12.61 6.93 -14.11
N TYR A 97 -12.69 8.06 -13.40
CA TYR A 97 -13.00 9.36 -14.00
C TYR A 97 -11.87 9.94 -14.87
N PHE A 98 -10.60 9.62 -14.60
CA PHE A 98 -9.47 10.18 -15.34
C PHE A 98 -8.44 9.12 -15.77
N GLN A 99 -7.37 9.58 -16.40
CA GLN A 99 -6.33 8.73 -16.97
C GLN A 99 -4.93 9.29 -16.71
N GLY A 100 -3.93 8.40 -16.79
CA GLY A 100 -2.53 8.79 -16.74
C GLY A 100 -1.92 8.87 -15.34
N LEU A 101 -2.55 8.26 -14.33
CA LEU A 101 -2.02 8.15 -12.97
C LEU A 101 -0.75 7.28 -12.97
N GLU A 102 0.28 7.73 -12.26
CA GLU A 102 1.61 7.09 -12.15
C GLU A 102 1.85 6.51 -10.76
N GLU A 103 1.30 7.13 -9.72
CA GLU A 103 1.41 6.68 -8.34
C GLU A 103 0.07 6.75 -7.61
N PHE A 104 -0.31 5.65 -6.96
CA PHE A 104 -1.50 5.58 -6.13
C PHE A 104 -1.17 5.05 -4.73
N TYR A 105 -1.63 5.77 -3.71
CA TYR A 105 -1.49 5.39 -2.32
C TYR A 105 -2.87 5.37 -1.67
N LEU A 106 -3.26 4.21 -1.15
CA LEU A 106 -4.53 4.01 -0.49
C LEU A 106 -4.29 3.47 0.91
N ASP A 107 -4.77 4.21 1.90
CA ASP A 107 -4.91 3.75 3.27
C ASP A 107 -6.41 3.73 3.58
N GLN A 108 -6.98 2.53 3.54
CA GLN A 108 -8.41 2.28 3.59
C GLN A 108 -8.83 1.56 4.86
N ALA A 109 -10.05 1.85 5.28
CA ALA A 109 -10.64 1.38 6.53
C ALA A 109 -12.03 0.79 6.29
N GLY A 110 -12.35 -0.34 6.93
CA GLY A 110 -13.72 -0.86 6.99
C GLY A 110 -14.00 -2.09 6.14
N ALA A 111 -15.14 -2.10 5.43
CA ALA A 111 -15.77 -3.31 4.88
C ALA A 111 -15.79 -3.38 3.34
N VAL A 112 -15.18 -2.42 2.65
CA VAL A 112 -15.11 -2.41 1.19
C VAL A 112 -14.05 -3.41 0.73
N VAL A 113 -14.37 -4.23 -0.27
CA VAL A 113 -13.44 -5.24 -0.78
C VAL A 113 -12.43 -4.57 -1.70
N SER A 114 -11.15 -4.63 -1.36
CA SER A 114 -10.04 -4.01 -2.12
C SER A 114 -10.05 -4.33 -3.62
N LYS A 115 -10.55 -5.50 -3.98
CA LYS A 115 -10.64 -5.96 -5.37
C LYS A 115 -11.28 -4.93 -6.29
N TYR A 116 -12.37 -4.30 -5.88
CA TYR A 116 -13.11 -3.36 -6.74
C TYR A 116 -12.29 -2.10 -7.01
N THR A 117 -11.66 -1.53 -5.99
CA THR A 117 -10.72 -0.42 -6.15
C THR A 117 -9.54 -0.81 -7.04
N TRP A 118 -9.02 -2.04 -6.91
CA TRP A 118 -7.92 -2.52 -7.75
C TRP A 118 -8.36 -2.72 -9.21
N GLU A 119 -9.62 -3.08 -9.46
CA GLU A 119 -10.19 -3.15 -10.81
C GLU A 119 -10.25 -1.76 -11.45
N SER A 120 -10.67 -0.72 -10.72
CA SER A 120 -10.62 0.67 -11.23
C SER A 120 -9.19 1.14 -11.51
N LEU A 121 -8.18 0.70 -10.74
CA LEU A 121 -6.77 1.00 -11.04
C LEU A 121 -6.31 0.45 -12.39
N CYS A 122 -6.93 -0.61 -12.90
CA CYS A 122 -6.60 -1.19 -14.21
C CYS A 122 -6.83 -0.17 -15.35
N HIS A 123 -7.70 0.82 -15.15
CA HIS A 123 -7.90 1.93 -16.06
C HIS A 123 -6.56 2.64 -16.34
N HIS A 124 -5.66 2.72 -15.34
CA HIS A 124 -4.35 3.36 -15.44
C HIS A 124 -3.19 2.41 -15.79
N SER A 125 -3.48 1.18 -16.22
CA SER A 125 -2.48 0.12 -16.48
C SER A 125 -1.29 0.53 -17.37
N SER A 126 -1.50 1.50 -18.28
CA SER A 126 -0.45 2.01 -19.18
C SER A 126 0.55 2.98 -18.53
N THR A 127 0.19 3.59 -17.40
CA THR A 127 1.00 4.63 -16.74
C THR A 127 1.33 4.33 -15.29
N LEU A 128 0.51 3.53 -14.58
CA LEU A 128 0.67 3.28 -13.15
C LEU A 128 1.95 2.48 -12.89
N LYS A 129 2.83 3.05 -12.06
CA LYS A 129 4.13 2.48 -11.69
C LYS A 129 4.26 2.14 -10.23
N ARG A 130 3.55 2.86 -9.36
CA ARG A 130 3.62 2.66 -7.91
C ARG A 130 2.23 2.48 -7.34
N PHE A 131 2.07 1.43 -6.56
CA PHE A 131 0.83 1.16 -5.87
C PHE A 131 1.07 0.81 -4.41
N VAL A 132 0.41 1.53 -3.50
CA VAL A 132 0.42 1.26 -2.07
C VAL A 132 -1.00 1.01 -1.62
N ASN A 133 -1.21 -0.12 -0.95
CA ASN A 133 -2.47 -0.46 -0.33
C ASN A 133 -2.27 -0.89 1.12
N HIS A 134 -2.69 -0.03 2.02
CA HIS A 134 -2.76 -0.27 3.45
C HIS A 134 -4.23 -0.47 3.84
N SER A 135 -4.61 -1.70 4.18
CA SER A 135 -5.95 -2.02 4.64
C SER A 135 -5.95 -2.19 6.15
N ARG A 136 -6.87 -1.53 6.85
CA ARG A 136 -6.98 -1.57 8.31
C ARG A 136 -8.43 -1.79 8.75
N PHE A 137 -8.57 -2.34 9.95
CA PHE A 137 -9.84 -2.39 10.66
C PHE A 137 -9.70 -1.73 12.03
N TYR A 138 -10.81 -1.21 12.54
CA TYR A 138 -10.86 -0.74 13.91
C TYR A 138 -11.15 -1.92 14.82
N ASP A 139 -10.20 -2.25 15.68
CA ASP A 139 -10.34 -3.28 16.70
C ASP A 139 -11.05 -2.66 17.91
N GLU A 140 -12.30 -3.04 18.14
CA GLU A 140 -13.11 -2.51 19.24
C GLU A 140 -12.57 -2.91 20.62
N GLU A 141 -11.89 -4.05 20.74
CA GLU A 141 -11.31 -4.51 22.01
C GLU A 141 -10.05 -3.71 22.36
N LEU A 142 -9.25 -3.36 21.35
CA LEU A 142 -8.03 -2.57 21.50
C LEU A 142 -8.27 -1.05 21.43
N GLU A 143 -9.47 -0.63 21.01
CA GLU A 143 -9.81 0.77 20.70
C GLU A 143 -8.80 1.44 19.75
N ASP A 144 -8.31 0.69 18.76
CA ASP A 144 -7.24 1.15 17.86
C ASP A 144 -7.38 0.56 16.46
N TRP A 145 -6.64 1.13 15.51
CA TRP A 145 -6.58 0.64 14.13
C TRP A 145 -5.49 -0.43 13.98
N THR A 146 -5.88 -1.56 13.42
CA THR A 146 -5.04 -2.74 13.22
C THR A 146 -5.00 -3.10 11.72
N ASP A 147 -3.84 -3.50 11.20
CA ASP A 147 -3.75 -3.98 9.81
C ASP A 147 -4.63 -5.21 9.57
N LEU A 148 -5.27 -5.25 8.40
CA LEU A 148 -5.99 -6.42 7.90
C LEU A 148 -5.06 -7.33 7.07
N PRO A 149 -4.69 -8.52 7.57
CA PRO A 149 -3.69 -9.39 6.93
C PRO A 149 -4.10 -9.92 5.55
N ASP A 150 -5.38 -9.90 5.23
CA ASP A 150 -5.96 -10.36 3.96
C ASP A 150 -6.16 -9.23 2.94
N MET A 151 -5.83 -7.98 3.29
CA MET A 151 -6.08 -6.79 2.50
C MET A 151 -7.55 -6.62 2.10
N MET A 152 -8.53 -7.11 2.88
CA MET A 152 -9.94 -7.11 2.47
C MET A 152 -10.21 -7.84 1.13
N ILE A 153 -9.39 -8.83 0.78
CA ILE A 153 -9.61 -9.69 -0.39
C ILE A 153 -10.26 -10.99 0.07
N SER A 154 -11.37 -11.38 -0.56
CA SER A 154 -12.06 -12.61 -0.20
C SER A 154 -11.22 -13.86 -0.52
N GLU A 155 -11.37 -14.93 0.27
CA GLU A 155 -10.70 -16.21 0.00
C GLU A 155 -11.04 -16.76 -1.39
N ARG A 156 -12.26 -16.52 -1.89
CA ARG A 156 -12.66 -16.92 -3.24
C ARG A 156 -11.82 -16.20 -4.30
N ASP A 157 -11.60 -14.91 -4.13
CA ASP A 157 -10.79 -14.12 -5.06
C ASP A 157 -9.31 -14.56 -4.99
N LYS A 158 -8.77 -14.77 -3.78
CA LYS A 158 -7.41 -15.29 -3.60
C LYS A 158 -7.20 -16.64 -4.30
N GLU A 159 -8.17 -17.56 -4.17
CA GLU A 159 -8.12 -18.85 -4.85
C GLU A 159 -8.15 -18.69 -6.38
N GLY A 160 -9.04 -17.82 -6.89
CA GLY A 160 -9.09 -17.47 -8.30
C GLY A 160 -7.75 -16.95 -8.83
N TYR A 161 -7.06 -16.10 -8.06
CA TYR A 161 -5.75 -15.55 -8.45
C TYR A 161 -4.65 -16.62 -8.47
N ARG A 162 -4.73 -17.61 -7.58
CA ARG A 162 -3.79 -18.74 -7.52
C ARG A 162 -3.98 -19.66 -8.73
N ASP A 163 -5.22 -20.00 -9.05
CA ASP A 163 -5.58 -20.89 -10.17
C ASP A 163 -5.32 -20.24 -11.53
N ASP A 164 -5.72 -18.99 -11.69
CA ASP A 164 -5.54 -18.21 -12.90
C ASP A 164 -5.06 -16.78 -12.57
N PRO A 165 -3.75 -16.50 -12.72
CA PRO A 165 -3.20 -15.17 -12.47
C PRO A 165 -3.84 -14.07 -13.31
N THR A 166 -4.47 -14.39 -14.45
CA THR A 166 -5.12 -13.39 -15.31
C THR A 166 -6.43 -12.86 -14.72
N SER A 167 -6.99 -13.57 -13.74
CA SER A 167 -8.17 -13.12 -12.98
C SER A 167 -7.85 -12.05 -11.93
N SER A 168 -6.57 -11.83 -11.62
CA SER A 168 -6.13 -10.82 -10.67
C SER A 168 -6.18 -9.41 -11.28
N PRO A 169 -6.71 -8.40 -10.56
CA PRO A 169 -6.62 -6.99 -10.95
C PRO A 169 -5.17 -6.48 -11.08
N LEU A 170 -4.18 -7.19 -10.53
CA LEU A 170 -2.77 -6.84 -10.71
C LEU A 170 -2.18 -7.35 -12.04
N TYR A 171 -2.87 -8.26 -12.75
CA TYR A 171 -2.41 -8.81 -14.02
C TYR A 171 -2.27 -7.79 -15.16
N PRO A 172 -3.13 -6.79 -15.36
CA PRO A 172 -2.91 -5.78 -16.39
C PRO A 172 -1.83 -4.73 -16.02
N LEU A 173 -1.43 -4.62 -14.75
CA LEU A 173 -0.55 -3.55 -14.27
C LEU A 173 0.94 -3.85 -14.50
N ASN A 174 1.73 -2.83 -14.85
CA ASN A 174 3.18 -2.91 -14.99
C ASN A 174 3.89 -2.04 -13.95
N LEU A 175 3.68 -2.42 -12.68
CA LEU A 175 4.22 -1.73 -11.51
C LEU A 175 5.73 -1.96 -11.39
N ASP A 176 6.44 -0.92 -10.96
CA ASP A 176 7.84 -0.97 -10.57
C ASP A 176 7.97 -1.15 -9.04
N PHE A 177 6.97 -0.68 -8.28
CA PHE A 177 6.89 -0.74 -6.83
C PHE A 177 5.47 -1.15 -6.38
N ILE A 178 5.38 -2.04 -5.39
CA ILE A 178 4.14 -2.33 -4.67
C ILE A 178 4.37 -2.41 -3.16
N GLU A 179 3.51 -1.77 -2.38
CA GLU A 179 3.44 -1.91 -0.91
C GLU A 179 2.07 -2.45 -0.50
N LEU A 180 2.07 -3.52 0.29
CA LEU A 180 0.86 -4.19 0.76
C LEU A 180 0.96 -4.46 2.27
N SER A 181 -0.08 -4.11 3.03
CA SER A 181 -0.24 -4.53 4.43
C SER A 181 -0.82 -5.94 4.51
N CYS A 182 -0.04 -6.95 4.13
CA CYS A 182 -0.54 -8.30 3.90
C CYS A 182 0.35 -9.37 4.55
N GLU A 183 -0.28 -10.40 5.10
CA GLU A 183 0.45 -11.55 5.62
C GLU A 183 1.08 -12.37 4.48
N PRO A 184 2.34 -12.82 4.61
CA PRO A 184 3.07 -13.50 3.53
C PRO A 184 2.38 -14.70 2.89
N ILE A 185 1.57 -15.45 3.66
CA ILE A 185 0.78 -16.59 3.14
C ILE A 185 -0.17 -16.21 1.99
N ASN A 186 -0.64 -14.96 1.99
CA ASN A 186 -1.54 -14.44 0.96
C ASN A 186 -0.77 -13.86 -0.25
N LEU A 187 0.46 -13.37 -0.03
CA LEU A 187 1.23 -12.64 -1.04
C LEU A 187 1.64 -13.48 -2.23
N LEU A 188 1.91 -14.78 -2.05
CA LEU A 188 2.30 -15.65 -3.17
C LEU A 188 1.22 -15.65 -4.26
N GLY A 189 -0.05 -15.78 -3.88
CA GLY A 189 -1.16 -15.77 -4.83
C GLY A 189 -1.38 -14.40 -5.45
N VAL A 190 -1.34 -13.34 -4.63
CA VAL A 190 -1.62 -11.97 -5.05
C VAL A 190 -0.54 -11.43 -6.01
N LEU A 191 0.74 -11.74 -5.76
CA LEU A 191 1.86 -11.25 -6.56
C LEU A 191 2.26 -12.20 -7.70
N ASN A 192 1.65 -13.38 -7.81
CA ASN A 192 1.89 -14.33 -8.89
C ASN A 192 1.81 -13.72 -10.31
N PRO A 193 0.91 -12.76 -10.61
CA PRO A 193 0.87 -12.12 -11.94
C PRO A 193 2.21 -11.52 -12.39
N PHE A 194 3.06 -11.09 -11.46
CA PHE A 194 4.36 -10.49 -11.77
C PHE A 194 5.46 -11.52 -12.06
N SER A 195 5.26 -12.81 -11.75
CA SER A 195 6.20 -13.87 -12.13
C SER A 195 6.38 -13.99 -13.65
N ARG A 196 5.39 -13.53 -14.41
CA ARG A 196 5.35 -13.56 -15.87
C ARG A 196 5.77 -12.24 -16.52
N LYS A 197 6.23 -11.27 -15.73
CA LYS A 197 6.53 -9.91 -16.17
C LYS A 197 7.91 -9.47 -15.73
N ASP A 198 8.45 -8.49 -16.45
CA ASP A 198 9.76 -7.90 -16.18
C ASP A 198 9.60 -6.42 -15.81
N CYS A 199 8.86 -6.16 -14.73
CA CYS A 199 8.51 -4.79 -14.30
C CYS A 199 8.68 -4.56 -12.80
N LEU A 200 8.25 -5.49 -11.94
CA LEU A 200 8.21 -5.26 -10.50
C LEU A 200 9.60 -5.41 -9.86
N ARG A 201 10.15 -4.30 -9.35
CA ARG A 201 11.50 -4.22 -8.77
C ARG A 201 11.47 -4.24 -7.25
N ILE A 202 10.43 -3.69 -6.64
CA ILE A 202 10.35 -3.54 -5.18
C ILE A 202 9.00 -4.02 -4.67
N VAL A 203 9.02 -4.91 -3.68
CA VAL A 203 7.86 -5.31 -2.88
C VAL A 203 8.10 -4.88 -1.45
N HIS A 204 7.16 -4.11 -0.88
CA HIS A 204 7.17 -3.77 0.53
C HIS A 204 5.99 -4.46 1.24
N ILE A 205 6.33 -5.32 2.18
CA ILE A 205 5.40 -5.99 3.08
C ILE A 205 5.31 -5.15 4.34
N ARG A 206 4.29 -4.31 4.40
CA ARG A 206 4.08 -3.43 5.54
C ARG A 206 3.42 -4.20 6.68
N GLN A 207 3.97 -4.08 7.88
CA GLN A 207 3.25 -4.43 9.10
C GLN A 207 3.39 -3.27 10.08
N SER A 208 2.27 -2.60 10.40
CA SER A 208 2.21 -1.49 11.34
C SER A 208 2.80 -1.92 12.67
N ARG A 209 3.66 -1.06 13.24
CA ARG A 209 4.34 -1.35 14.50
C ARG A 209 3.37 -1.69 15.63
N LYS A 210 2.25 -0.97 15.72
CA LYS A 210 1.22 -1.20 16.72
C LYS A 210 0.71 -2.65 16.71
N ASN A 211 0.47 -3.22 15.52
CA ASN A 211 0.09 -4.63 15.39
C ASN A 211 1.13 -5.55 16.02
N MET A 212 2.42 -5.26 15.82
CA MET A 212 3.51 -6.08 16.35
C MET A 212 3.63 -5.99 17.88
N GLU A 213 3.36 -4.81 18.45
CA GLU A 213 3.35 -4.58 19.90
C GLU A 213 2.17 -5.29 20.57
N TYR A 214 0.96 -5.21 20.00
CA TYR A 214 -0.25 -5.79 20.60
C TYR A 214 -0.33 -7.31 20.44
N THR A 215 -0.11 -7.81 19.22
CA THR A 215 -0.22 -9.25 18.94
C THR A 215 0.98 -10.04 19.43
N SER A 216 2.09 -9.35 19.73
CA SER A 216 3.41 -9.96 19.92
C SER A 216 3.84 -10.85 18.74
N ARG A 217 3.21 -10.72 17.56
CA ARG A 217 3.49 -11.52 16.36
C ARG A 217 3.90 -10.62 15.21
N SER A 218 5.15 -10.77 14.78
CA SER A 218 5.60 -10.19 13.53
C SER A 218 5.35 -11.19 12.39
N TRP A 219 4.93 -10.69 11.24
CA TRP A 219 4.74 -11.51 10.05
C TRP A 219 6.05 -11.91 9.39
N GLY A 220 7.16 -11.22 9.68
CA GLY A 220 8.46 -11.47 9.07
C GLY A 220 9.51 -12.04 10.02
N ILE A 221 9.37 -11.81 11.32
CA ILE A 221 10.35 -12.21 12.34
C ILE A 221 9.67 -12.98 13.47
N MET A 222 10.19 -14.15 13.82
CA MET A 222 9.83 -14.87 15.04
C MET A 222 10.98 -14.87 16.05
N VAL A 223 10.66 -14.88 17.34
CA VAL A 223 11.66 -15.00 18.42
C VAL A 223 11.45 -16.33 19.11
N ILE A 224 12.47 -17.16 19.19
CA ILE A 224 12.39 -18.43 19.90
C ILE A 224 12.91 -18.23 21.32
N ILE A 225 12.01 -18.37 22.29
CA ILE A 225 12.31 -18.08 23.70
C ILE A 225 12.86 -19.31 24.43
N ASP A 226 12.43 -20.54 24.07
CA ASP A 226 12.82 -21.77 24.80
C ASP A 226 12.90 -23.08 23.94
N ASP A 227 12.70 -23.04 22.62
CA ASP A 227 12.68 -24.24 21.75
C ASP A 227 13.86 -24.29 20.75
N GLU A 228 14.13 -25.47 20.16
CA GLU A 228 14.98 -25.56 18.97
C GLU A 228 14.26 -24.95 17.75
N PRO A 229 15.00 -24.31 16.82
CA PRO A 229 14.40 -23.73 15.64
C PRO A 229 13.60 -24.76 14.84
N VAL A 230 12.53 -24.31 14.18
CA VAL A 230 11.93 -25.09 13.10
C VAL A 230 13.04 -25.28 12.06
N ASP A 231 13.44 -26.53 11.82
CA ASP A 231 14.70 -26.99 11.21
C ASP A 231 15.04 -26.39 9.82
N GLU A 232 14.16 -25.57 9.26
CA GLU A 232 14.26 -25.01 7.90
C GLU A 232 14.28 -23.47 7.85
N THR A 233 14.04 -22.73 8.95
CA THR A 233 14.02 -21.25 8.90
C THR A 233 15.38 -20.62 9.24
N PRO A 234 15.89 -19.70 8.42
CA PRO A 234 17.17 -19.06 8.68
C PRO A 234 17.09 -18.06 9.83
N ALA A 235 18.20 -17.95 10.58
CA ALA A 235 18.39 -16.89 11.57
C ALA A 235 18.44 -15.53 10.88
N VAL A 236 17.97 -14.48 11.55
CA VAL A 236 18.02 -13.11 10.99
C VAL A 236 19.46 -12.57 10.99
N ASP A 237 20.29 -12.97 11.97
CA ASP A 237 21.72 -12.63 12.05
C ASP A 237 22.59 -13.89 12.19
N GLU A 238 23.55 -14.06 11.28
CA GLU A 238 24.58 -15.12 11.35
C GLU A 238 25.92 -14.63 11.95
N GLY A 239 25.89 -13.54 12.74
CA GLY A 239 27.09 -12.91 13.33
C GLY A 239 27.62 -13.58 14.61
N GLU A 240 28.73 -13.04 15.17
CA GLU A 240 29.40 -13.57 16.37
C GLU A 240 28.52 -13.64 17.64
N ASN A 241 27.40 -12.91 17.66
CA ASN A 241 26.34 -13.01 18.67
C ASN A 241 25.01 -13.25 17.96
N PRO A 242 24.63 -14.50 17.64
CA PRO A 242 23.38 -14.79 16.96
C PRO A 242 22.20 -14.34 17.83
N SER A 243 21.29 -13.57 17.24
CA SER A 243 20.01 -13.23 17.88
C SER A 243 19.13 -14.48 17.94
N ASN A 244 18.28 -14.62 18.96
CA ASN A 244 17.21 -15.64 18.99
C ASN A 244 16.06 -15.33 18.01
N GLU A 245 16.33 -14.54 16.97
CA GLU A 245 15.37 -14.07 15.99
C GLU A 245 15.59 -14.82 14.68
N TYR A 246 14.50 -15.38 14.15
CA TYR A 246 14.46 -16.15 12.92
C TYR A 246 13.42 -15.55 11.98
N LEU A 247 13.56 -15.79 10.68
CA LEU A 247 12.49 -15.42 9.77
C LEU A 247 11.25 -16.25 10.03
N GLU A 248 10.08 -15.63 10.03
CA GLU A 248 8.81 -16.34 10.12
C GLU A 248 8.67 -17.33 8.93
N PRO A 249 8.22 -18.58 9.14
CA PRO A 249 8.26 -19.61 8.09
C PRO A 249 7.51 -19.24 6.80
N MET A 250 6.35 -18.58 6.89
CA MET A 250 5.57 -18.16 5.73
C MET A 250 6.21 -16.96 5.04
N PHE A 251 6.85 -16.06 5.79
CA PHE A 251 7.68 -15.02 5.23
C PHE A 251 8.86 -15.59 4.45
N TRP A 252 9.55 -16.57 5.04
CA TRP A 252 10.66 -17.25 4.40
C TRP A 252 10.24 -17.94 3.10
N ALA A 253 9.17 -18.73 3.14
CA ALA A 253 8.63 -19.38 1.95
C ALA A 253 8.24 -18.38 0.84
N PHE A 254 7.71 -17.21 1.22
CA PHE A 254 7.45 -16.14 0.27
C PHE A 254 8.74 -15.58 -0.35
N VAL A 255 9.77 -15.31 0.45
CA VAL A 255 11.07 -14.80 -0.02
C VAL A 255 11.73 -15.79 -0.99
N GLU A 256 11.79 -17.08 -0.62
CA GLU A 256 12.33 -18.14 -1.48
C GLU A 256 11.58 -18.22 -2.80
N TRP A 257 10.23 -18.25 -2.76
CA TRP A 257 9.43 -18.25 -3.97
C TRP A 257 9.72 -17.02 -4.84
N ALA A 258 9.67 -15.82 -4.26
CA ALA A 258 9.80 -14.56 -4.97
C ALA A 258 11.14 -14.43 -5.70
N PHE A 259 12.22 -14.94 -5.10
CA PHE A 259 13.55 -14.93 -5.70
C PHE A 259 13.89 -16.17 -6.54
N SER A 260 13.13 -17.26 -6.44
CA SER A 260 13.32 -18.46 -7.28
C SER A 260 13.09 -18.21 -8.78
N TYR A 261 13.47 -19.19 -9.62
CA TYR A 261 13.15 -19.21 -11.05
C TYR A 261 11.64 -19.23 -11.38
N LYS A 262 10.77 -19.56 -10.41
CA LYS A 262 9.30 -19.50 -10.54
C LYS A 262 8.71 -18.18 -10.04
N GLY A 263 9.52 -17.36 -9.39
CA GLY A 263 9.14 -16.09 -8.78
C GLY A 263 9.19 -14.93 -9.75
N ILE A 264 9.52 -13.75 -9.21
CA ILE A 264 9.46 -12.47 -9.91
C ILE A 264 10.88 -12.10 -10.36
N LYS A 265 11.22 -12.43 -11.61
CA LYS A 265 12.58 -12.30 -12.15
C LYS A 265 13.17 -10.88 -12.01
N SER A 266 12.33 -9.85 -12.16
CA SER A 266 12.71 -8.43 -12.07
C SER A 266 12.88 -7.91 -10.63
N LEU A 267 12.46 -8.68 -9.63
CA LEU A 267 12.45 -8.23 -8.24
C LEU A 267 13.87 -8.05 -7.71
N GLU A 268 14.18 -6.85 -7.24
CA GLU A 268 15.49 -6.51 -6.65
C GLU A 268 15.44 -6.51 -5.13
N TYR A 269 14.33 -6.02 -4.57
CA TYR A 269 14.20 -5.79 -3.13
C TYR A 269 12.85 -6.26 -2.58
N ILE A 270 12.90 -6.94 -1.44
CA ILE A 270 11.76 -7.14 -0.54
C ILE A 270 12.02 -6.34 0.73
N LEU A 271 11.10 -5.45 1.09
CA LEU A 271 11.11 -4.75 2.35
C LEU A 271 10.08 -5.34 3.28
N PHE A 272 10.42 -5.43 4.56
CA PHE A 272 9.50 -5.81 5.61
C PHE A 272 9.55 -4.80 6.75
N GLY A 273 8.37 -4.43 7.26
CA GLY A 273 8.21 -3.63 8.48
C GLY A 273 7.43 -2.33 8.29
N ASP A 274 7.67 -1.33 9.14
CA ASP A 274 6.99 -0.03 9.11
C ASP A 274 8.00 1.12 9.07
N TYR A 275 8.19 1.69 7.87
CA TYR A 275 9.14 2.79 7.63
C TYR A 275 8.58 4.17 7.98
N GLY A 276 7.30 4.27 8.36
CA GLY A 276 6.67 5.55 8.69
C GLY A 276 7.04 6.11 10.07
N ARG A 277 7.62 5.29 10.97
CA ARG A 277 7.92 5.67 12.37
C ARG A 277 9.23 5.06 12.89
N PRO A 278 10.39 5.63 12.53
CA PRO A 278 11.70 5.10 12.93
C PRO A 278 12.08 5.55 14.35
N GLU A 279 11.48 4.97 15.39
CA GLU A 279 11.95 5.13 16.78
C GLU A 279 12.06 3.78 17.51
N GLN A 280 12.93 3.71 18.52
CA GLN A 280 13.41 2.49 19.19
C GLN A 280 12.27 1.58 19.70
N MET A 281 12.13 0.36 19.16
CA MET A 281 12.15 -0.93 19.89
C MET A 281 12.04 -2.15 18.93
N SER A 282 13.18 -2.85 18.82
CA SER A 282 13.45 -4.31 18.76
C SER A 282 12.82 -5.31 17.78
N ARG A 283 11.92 -4.99 16.85
CA ARG A 283 11.62 -5.95 15.76
C ARG A 283 11.78 -5.24 14.42
N GLY A 284 13.04 -5.24 13.98
CA GLY A 284 13.55 -4.31 12.99
C GLY A 284 12.96 -4.50 11.60
N ASN A 285 13.04 -3.44 10.82
CA ASN A 285 12.82 -3.47 9.39
C ASN A 285 13.89 -4.35 8.72
N LEU A 286 13.45 -5.19 7.77
CA LEU A 286 14.33 -6.04 6.97
C LEU A 286 14.32 -5.60 5.51
N LEU A 287 15.50 -5.65 4.90
CA LEU A 287 15.70 -5.52 3.47
C LEU A 287 16.32 -6.81 2.95
N ILE A 288 15.60 -7.51 2.09
CA ILE A 288 16.12 -8.65 1.36
C ILE A 288 16.48 -8.20 -0.04
N CYS A 289 17.76 -8.36 -0.41
CA CYS A 289 18.34 -7.87 -1.65
C CYS A 289 18.77 -9.04 -2.52
N ARG A 290 18.25 -9.12 -3.75
CA ARG A 290 18.75 -10.07 -4.75
C ARG A 290 20.20 -9.73 -5.11
N GLU A 291 21.04 -10.74 -5.30
CA GLU A 291 22.47 -10.55 -5.63
C GLU A 291 22.71 -10.07 -7.08
N GLY A 292 21.72 -10.27 -7.94
CA GLY A 292 21.75 -9.81 -9.32
C GLY A 292 20.46 -10.18 -10.04
N TYR A 293 20.20 -9.54 -11.18
CA TYR A 293 18.97 -9.74 -11.94
C TYR A 293 18.72 -11.23 -12.25
N GLY A 294 17.56 -11.74 -11.81
CA GLY A 294 17.17 -13.13 -11.99
C GLY A 294 17.96 -14.18 -11.18
N SER A 295 18.88 -13.78 -10.30
CA SER A 295 19.63 -14.72 -9.43
C SER A 295 18.76 -15.22 -8.28
N GLU A 296 18.79 -16.52 -7.99
CA GLU A 296 18.11 -17.11 -6.84
C GLU A 296 18.81 -16.79 -5.51
N ASP A 297 20.04 -16.26 -5.58
CA ASP A 297 20.80 -15.83 -4.40
C ASP A 297 20.36 -14.43 -3.94
N PHE A 298 20.25 -14.26 -2.62
CA PHE A 298 19.91 -12.99 -1.99
C PHE A 298 20.58 -12.87 -0.61
N ARG A 299 20.58 -11.65 -0.08
CA ARG A 299 21.06 -11.33 1.27
C ARG A 299 20.00 -10.60 2.08
N ILE A 300 19.98 -10.86 3.37
CA ILE A 300 19.12 -10.18 4.33
C ILE A 300 19.95 -9.11 5.03
N ILE A 301 19.39 -7.90 5.13
CA ILE A 301 20.05 -6.74 5.71
C ILE A 301 19.07 -6.11 6.69
N ARG A 302 19.46 -6.01 7.96
CA ARG A 302 18.71 -5.24 8.96
C ARG A 302 18.86 -3.75 8.75
N GLU A 303 17.85 -2.97 9.11
CA GLU A 303 17.93 -1.50 9.08
C GLU A 303 19.02 -0.94 10.00
N SER A 304 19.29 -1.61 11.12
CA SER A 304 20.38 -1.25 12.04
C SER A 304 21.77 -1.38 11.41
N CYS A 305 21.91 -2.15 10.33
CA CYS A 305 23.15 -2.32 9.61
C CYS A 305 23.29 -1.24 8.52
N PRO A 306 24.29 -0.35 8.59
CA PRO A 306 24.49 0.67 7.57
C PRO A 306 24.80 0.00 6.22
N ALA A 307 23.89 0.15 5.25
CA ALA A 307 24.06 -0.36 3.90
C ALA A 307 23.57 0.67 2.88
N PRO A 308 24.32 0.96 1.80
CA PRO A 308 23.90 1.92 0.77
C PRO A 308 22.56 1.57 0.11
N LYS A 309 22.19 0.28 0.15
CA LYS A 309 20.92 -0.24 -0.35
C LYS A 309 19.72 0.33 0.43
N TRP A 310 19.89 0.61 1.72
CA TRP A 310 18.86 1.29 2.52
C TRP A 310 18.62 2.73 2.04
N ASP A 311 19.68 3.45 1.68
CA ASP A 311 19.57 4.83 1.17
C ASP A 311 18.90 4.88 -0.20
N TYR A 312 19.08 3.84 -1.03
CA TYR A 312 18.39 3.71 -2.31
C TYR A 312 16.89 3.51 -2.07
N VAL A 313 16.49 2.49 -1.31
CA VAL A 313 15.07 2.19 -1.16
C VAL A 313 14.31 3.26 -0.38
N LYS A 314 14.93 3.95 0.57
CA LYS A 314 14.30 5.07 1.28
C LYS A 314 14.05 6.30 0.40
N LYS A 315 14.67 6.40 -0.78
CA LYS A 315 14.43 7.48 -1.76
C LYS A 315 13.41 7.12 -2.83
N GLU A 316 13.14 5.84 -3.00
CA GLU A 316 12.18 5.32 -3.97
C GLU A 316 10.77 5.42 -3.39
#